data_AF-A0A226N2J5-F1
#
_entry.id   AF-A0A226N2J5-F1
#
_cell.length_a   1.000
_cell.length_b   1.000
_cell.length_c   1.000
_cell.angle_alpha   90.00
_cell.angle_beta   90.00
_cell.angle_gamma   90.00
#
_symmetry.space_group_name_H-M   'P 1'
#
loop_
_entity.id
_entity.type
_entity.pdbx_description
1 polymer ?
#
loop_
_entity_poly.entity_id
_entity_poly.type
_entity_poly.pdbx_seq_one_letter_code
_entity_poly.pdbx_strand_id
1 'polypeptide(L)'
;MDQGSKVIFFLFQFAMEPNYLHIWPRNTFMMIALPNMDKSFTCTLFMPFEEFEKLMTGEQVLDFFQTYFPDAIPLIGEQELKHDYFLLPAQAMISVKCSSYHLSSQCVLMGDAAHAVVPFYGQGMNA
;
A
#
# COMPACT_ATOMS: atom_id res chain seq x y z
N MET A 1 0.84 12.87 -9.87
CA MET A 1 1.75 12.10 -8.99
C MET A 1 1.66 10.68 -9.47
N ASP A 2 2.72 10.17 -10.09
CA ASP A 2 2.75 8.82 -10.65
C ASP A 2 3.27 7.85 -9.59
N GLN A 3 2.40 7.47 -8.66
CA GLN A 3 2.75 6.58 -7.57
C GLN A 3 1.96 5.28 -7.65
N GLY A 4 2.67 4.19 -7.39
CA GLY A 4 2.12 2.85 -7.30
C GLY A 4 1.96 2.41 -5.85
N SER A 5 1.11 1.42 -5.64
CA SER A 5 1.00 0.68 -4.39
C SER A 5 1.08 -0.82 -4.65
N LYS A 6 1.75 -1.57 -3.77
CA LYS A 6 1.70 -3.04 -3.76
C LYS A 6 1.27 -3.52 -2.38
N VAL A 7 0.42 -4.54 -2.37
CA VAL A 7 0.01 -5.25 -1.16
C VAL A 7 0.96 -6.42 -0.95
N ILE A 8 1.46 -6.57 0.28
CA ILE A 8 2.35 -7.66 0.72
C ILE A 8 1.74 -8.22 2.01
N PHE A 9 1.64 -9.54 2.14
CA PHE A 9 1.03 -10.16 3.30
C PHE A 9 2.08 -10.56 4.34
N PHE A 10 1.75 -10.40 5.62
CA PHE A 10 2.54 -10.85 6.74
C PHE A 10 1.78 -11.96 7.45
N LEU A 11 2.25 -13.20 7.35
CA LEU A 11 1.51 -14.37 7.86
C LEU A 11 1.90 -14.76 9.29
N PHE A 12 2.88 -14.11 9.92
CA PHE A 12 3.32 -14.48 11.26
C PHE A 12 2.38 -13.93 12.35
N GLN A 13 1.90 -14.84 13.20
CA GLN A 13 0.94 -14.55 14.28
C GLN A 13 1.52 -13.54 15.28
N PHE A 14 0.92 -12.34 15.34
CA PHE A 14 1.33 -11.27 16.27
C PHE A 14 2.84 -10.97 16.26
N ALA A 15 3.42 -10.86 15.08
CA ALA A 15 4.82 -10.45 14.93
C ALA A 15 5.09 -9.01 15.45
N MET A 16 4.03 -8.21 15.63
CA MET A 16 4.03 -6.83 16.13
C MET A 16 2.77 -6.55 16.97
N GLU A 17 2.73 -5.44 17.72
CA GLU A 17 1.58 -5.07 18.55
C GLU A 17 0.30 -4.86 17.71
N PRO A 18 -0.82 -5.56 17.99
CA PRO A 18 -1.98 -5.61 17.09
C PRO A 18 -2.93 -4.42 17.15
N ASN A 19 -2.76 -3.49 18.10
CA ASN A 19 -3.67 -2.34 18.26
C ASN A 19 -3.06 -1.03 17.75
N TYR A 20 -2.09 -1.12 16.83
CA TYR A 20 -1.38 0.02 16.28
C TYR A 20 -1.38 -0.02 14.75
N LEU A 21 -1.41 1.17 14.15
CA LEU A 21 -1.03 1.36 12.76
C LEU A 21 0.49 1.40 12.69
N HIS A 22 1.09 0.38 12.09
CA HIS A 22 2.55 0.36 11.92
C HIS A 22 2.91 1.10 10.65
N ILE A 23 3.89 1.99 10.73
CA ILE A 23 4.32 2.82 9.60
C ILE A 23 5.84 2.79 9.53
N TRP A 24 6.37 2.47 8.35
CA TRP A 24 7.77 2.63 7.99
C TRP A 24 7.89 3.80 7.01
N PRO A 25 8.03 5.04 7.51
CA PRO A 25 8.17 6.20 6.66
C PRO A 25 9.58 6.26 6.07
N ARG A 26 9.70 6.44 4.76
CA ARG A 26 10.92 6.91 4.09
C ARG A 26 10.57 8.18 3.31
N ASN A 27 11.56 8.79 2.67
CA ASN A 27 11.37 10.06 1.99
C ASN A 27 10.40 9.94 0.80
N THR A 28 10.74 9.09 -0.16
CA THR A 28 10.01 8.95 -1.42
C THR A 28 9.03 7.78 -1.45
N PHE A 29 9.10 6.90 -0.46
CA PHE A 29 8.26 5.71 -0.34
C PHE A 29 7.94 5.42 1.12
N MET A 30 6.91 4.62 1.37
CA MET A 30 6.48 4.28 2.72
C MET A 30 5.79 2.92 2.73
N MET A 31 5.84 2.23 3.85
CA MET A 31 5.06 1.01 4.08
C MET A 31 4.17 1.19 5.30
N ILE A 32 2.94 0.70 5.23
CA ILE A 32 2.03 0.64 6.38
C ILE A 32 1.57 -0.80 6.60
N ALA A 33 1.33 -1.19 7.85
CA ALA A 33 0.70 -2.47 8.19
C ALA A 33 -0.59 -2.25 8.98
N LEU A 34 -1.65 -2.92 8.56
CA LEU A 34 -2.91 -2.98 9.30
C LEU A 34 -3.12 -4.40 9.86
N PRO A 35 -3.51 -4.53 11.13
CA PRO A 35 -3.79 -5.82 11.76
C PRO A 35 -5.09 -6.43 11.24
N ASN A 36 -5.09 -7.75 11.03
CA ASN A 36 -6.26 -8.54 10.69
C ASN A 36 -6.77 -9.33 11.89
N MET A 37 -8.04 -9.76 11.85
CA MET A 37 -8.67 -10.53 12.94
C MET A 37 -8.05 -11.91 13.16
N ASP A 38 -7.44 -12.49 12.12
CA ASP A 38 -6.70 -13.75 12.17
C ASP A 38 -5.28 -13.60 12.73
N LYS A 39 -4.93 -12.40 13.21
CA LYS A 39 -3.64 -12.03 13.81
C LYS A 39 -2.50 -11.92 12.80
N SER A 40 -2.82 -11.92 11.51
CA SER A 40 -1.91 -11.51 10.43
C SER A 40 -1.89 -9.99 10.29
N PHE A 41 -0.97 -9.48 9.47
CA PHE A 41 -0.98 -8.09 9.04
C PHE A 41 -1.02 -7.99 7.52
N THR A 42 -1.77 -7.02 7.00
CA THR A 42 -1.72 -6.65 5.59
C THR A 42 -0.87 -5.40 5.46
N CYS A 43 0.21 -5.51 4.69
CA CYS A 43 1.09 -4.39 4.43
C CYS A 43 0.87 -3.82 3.04
N THR A 44 0.98 -2.49 2.94
CA THR A 44 0.93 -1.78 1.67
C THR A 44 2.20 -0.95 1.52
N LEU A 45 2.99 -1.25 0.49
CA LEU A 45 4.16 -0.49 0.08
C LEU A 45 3.74 0.54 -0.97
N PHE A 46 4.01 1.81 -0.69
CA PHE A 46 3.77 2.95 -1.57
C PHE A 46 5.10 3.49 -2.07
N MET A 47 5.25 3.59 -3.38
CA MET A 47 6.51 3.98 -4.02
C MET A 47 6.25 4.48 -5.46
N PRO A 48 7.11 5.35 -6.04
CA PRO A 48 6.99 5.72 -7.45
C PRO A 48 7.09 4.50 -8.38
N PHE A 49 6.37 4.51 -9.49
CA PHE A 49 6.41 3.41 -10.47
C PHE A 49 7.82 3.12 -10.98
N GLU A 50 8.61 4.17 -11.22
CA GLU A 50 10.01 4.04 -11.64
C GLU A 50 10.87 3.18 -10.71
N GLU A 51 10.58 3.18 -9.40
CA GLU A 51 11.31 2.33 -8.46
C GLU A 51 10.78 0.89 -8.48
N PHE A 52 9.47 0.67 -8.72
CA PHE A 52 8.91 -0.67 -8.89
C PHE A 52 9.50 -1.35 -10.15
N GLU A 53 9.73 -0.58 -11.21
CA GLU A 53 10.33 -1.04 -12.47
C GLU A 53 11.82 -1.41 -12.35
N LYS A 54 12.52 -0.92 -11.31
CA LYS A 54 13.91 -1.32 -11.02
C LYS A 54 14.01 -2.68 -10.34
N LEU A 55 12.93 -3.14 -9.70
CA LEU A 55 12.90 -4.35 -8.88
C LEU A 55 12.24 -5.50 -9.66
N MET A 56 13.03 -6.15 -10.51
CA MET A 56 12.59 -7.17 -11.46
C MET A 56 12.88 -8.60 -10.99
N THR A 57 13.74 -8.78 -9.98
CA THR A 57 14.07 -10.10 -9.42
C THR A 57 13.83 -10.14 -7.91
N GLY A 58 13.62 -11.34 -7.38
CA GLY A 58 13.47 -11.54 -5.94
C GLY A 58 14.71 -11.13 -5.13
N GLU A 59 15.90 -11.18 -5.72
CA GLU A 59 17.15 -10.72 -5.09
C GLU A 59 17.17 -9.20 -4.98
N GLN A 60 16.79 -8.49 -6.04
CA GLN A 60 16.67 -7.03 -6.00
C GLN A 60 15.64 -6.57 -4.98
N VAL A 61 14.51 -7.29 -4.86
CA VAL A 61 13.50 -7.03 -3.82
C VAL A 61 14.11 -7.23 -2.43
N LEU A 62 14.85 -8.32 -2.19
CA LEU A 62 15.51 -8.53 -0.90
C LEU A 62 16.53 -7.43 -0.59
N ASP A 63 17.39 -7.07 -1.54
CA ASP A 63 18.40 -6.02 -1.35
C ASP A 63 17.75 -4.66 -1.02
N PHE A 64 16.64 -4.35 -1.70
CA PHE A 64 15.83 -3.17 -1.42
C PHE A 64 15.26 -3.20 0.00
N PHE A 65 14.65 -4.31 0.41
CA PHE A 65 14.12 -4.46 1.77
C PHE A 65 15.23 -4.48 2.82
N GLN A 66 16.40 -5.06 2.56
CA GLN A 66 17.53 -5.03 3.49
C GLN A 66 18.04 -3.61 3.70
N THR A 67 18.09 -2.83 2.62
CA THR A 67 18.56 -1.45 2.66
C THR A 67 17.57 -0.53 3.39
N TYR A 68 16.28 -0.66 3.10
CA TYR A 68 15.29 0.31 3.53
C TYR A 68 14.32 -0.18 4.60
N PHE A 69 14.06 -1.49 4.72
CA PHE A 69 13.10 -2.08 5.65
C PHE A 69 13.66 -3.37 6.30
N PRO A 70 14.86 -3.31 6.92
CA PRO A 70 15.58 -4.51 7.36
C PRO A 70 14.80 -5.33 8.40
N ASP A 71 14.00 -4.66 9.22
CA ASP A 71 13.14 -5.26 10.23
C ASP A 71 11.92 -5.96 9.64
N ALA A 72 11.48 -5.62 8.43
CA ALA A 72 10.34 -6.26 7.79
C ALA A 72 10.66 -7.66 7.25
N ILE A 73 11.91 -7.92 6.83
CA ILE A 73 12.32 -9.22 6.29
C ILE A 73 12.05 -10.38 7.26
N PRO A 74 12.52 -10.35 8.53
CA PRO A 74 12.24 -11.43 9.48
C PRO A 74 10.74 -11.54 9.85
N LEU A 75 9.96 -10.48 9.65
CA LEU A 75 8.52 -10.45 9.94
C LEU A 75 7.66 -11.01 8.80
N ILE A 76 8.13 -10.92 7.54
CA ILE A 76 7.44 -11.45 6.35
C ILE A 76 7.90 -12.86 6.03
N GLY A 77 9.22 -13.09 6.10
CA GLY A 77 9.88 -14.24 5.48
C GLY A 77 10.44 -13.88 4.11
N GLU A 78 11.68 -14.27 3.82
CA GLU A 78 12.35 -13.93 2.56
C GLU A 78 11.67 -14.53 1.33
N GLN A 79 11.12 -15.75 1.45
CA GLN A 79 10.50 -16.45 0.34
C GLN A 79 9.11 -15.90 0.06
N GLU A 80 8.36 -15.64 1.12
CA GLU A 80 7.03 -15.03 1.11
C GLU A 80 7.10 -13.61 0.52
N LEU A 81 8.09 -12.80 0.94
CA LEU A 81 8.31 -11.47 0.39
C LEU A 81 8.54 -11.51 -1.13
N LYS A 82 9.38 -12.43 -1.61
CA LYS A 82 9.60 -12.60 -3.06
C LYS A 82 8.32 -13.03 -3.76
N HIS A 83 7.60 -13.99 -3.19
CA HIS A 83 6.37 -14.51 -3.77
C HIS A 83 5.29 -13.41 -3.87
N ASP A 84 4.97 -12.76 -2.76
CA ASP A 84 3.92 -11.75 -2.66
C ASP A 84 4.22 -10.52 -3.51
N TYR A 85 5.49 -10.08 -3.53
CA TYR A 85 5.89 -8.94 -4.33
C TYR A 85 5.60 -9.15 -5.82
N PHE A 86 5.76 -10.36 -6.35
CA PHE A 86 5.51 -10.66 -7.77
C PHE A 86 4.11 -11.21 -8.06
N LEU A 87 3.29 -11.46 -7.05
CA LEU A 87 1.94 -12.01 -7.21
C LEU A 87 1.03 -11.08 -8.02
N LEU A 88 1.12 -9.77 -7.78
CA LEU A 88 0.33 -8.74 -8.46
C LEU A 88 1.19 -7.54 -8.84
N PRO A 89 0.97 -6.88 -9.98
CA PRO A 89 1.67 -5.65 -10.34
C PRO A 89 1.31 -4.49 -9.40
N ALA A 90 2.17 -3.47 -9.36
CA ALA A 90 1.87 -2.25 -8.61
C ALA A 90 0.61 -1.58 -9.17
N GLN A 91 -0.29 -1.16 -8.29
CA GLN A 91 -1.57 -0.54 -8.61
C GLN A 91 -1.43 0.98 -8.60
N ALA A 92 -1.94 1.63 -9.64
CA ALA A 92 -1.90 3.08 -9.76
C ALA A 92 -2.82 3.75 -8.73
N MET A 93 -2.31 4.79 -8.07
CA MET A 93 -3.11 5.62 -7.18
C MET A 93 -3.52 6.89 -7.90
N ILE A 94 -4.83 7.11 -8.04
CA ILE A 94 -5.38 8.27 -8.74
C ILE A 94 -5.94 9.30 -7.75
N SER A 95 -5.79 10.58 -8.08
CA SER A 95 -6.55 11.64 -7.45
C SER A 95 -7.43 12.32 -8.49
N VAL A 96 -8.74 12.31 -8.25
CA VAL A 96 -9.74 12.95 -9.09
C VAL A 96 -10.46 13.99 -8.26
N LYS A 97 -10.49 15.23 -8.76
CA LYS A 97 -11.31 16.30 -8.20
C LYS A 97 -12.34 16.72 -9.23
N CYS A 98 -13.61 16.64 -8.86
CA CYS A 98 -14.72 17.15 -9.64
C CYS A 98 -15.34 18.37 -8.95
N SER A 99 -15.88 19.29 -9.73
CA SER A 99 -16.68 20.43 -9.24
C SER A 99 -18.09 20.32 -9.80
N SER A 100 -19.09 20.51 -8.94
CA SER A 100 -20.50 20.14 -9.16
C SER A 100 -20.73 18.62 -9.14
N TYR A 101 -21.33 18.14 -8.05
CA TYR A 101 -21.63 16.71 -7.84
C TYR A 101 -23.03 16.29 -8.28
N HIS A 102 -23.76 17.17 -8.97
CA HIS A 102 -25.10 16.87 -9.46
C HIS A 102 -25.33 17.48 -10.83
N LEU A 103 -26.23 16.86 -11.58
CA LEU A 103 -26.78 17.39 -12.83
C LEU A 103 -28.28 17.60 -12.63
N SER A 104 -28.68 18.84 -12.39
CA SER A 104 -30.07 19.21 -12.06
C SER A 104 -30.63 18.29 -10.97
N SER A 105 -31.86 17.80 -11.12
CA SER A 105 -32.46 16.79 -10.23
C SER A 105 -32.37 15.36 -10.78
N GLN A 106 -31.47 15.09 -11.73
CA GLN A 106 -31.46 13.84 -12.51
C GLN A 106 -30.30 12.91 -12.17
N CYS A 107 -29.17 13.44 -11.68
CA CYS A 107 -27.99 12.63 -11.38
C CYS A 107 -27.20 13.26 -10.23
N VAL A 108 -26.58 12.41 -9.40
CA VAL A 108 -25.69 12.79 -8.31
C VAL A 108 -24.48 11.85 -8.26
N LEU A 109 -23.31 12.41 -7.97
CA LEU A 109 -22.06 11.68 -7.73
C LEU A 109 -21.79 11.65 -6.22
N MET A 110 -21.36 10.51 -5.70
CA MET A 110 -20.99 10.31 -4.29
C MET A 110 -19.78 9.38 -4.18
N GLY A 111 -19.02 9.48 -3.09
CA GLY A 111 -17.82 8.68 -2.84
C GLY A 111 -16.73 8.89 -3.91
N ASP A 112 -15.99 7.84 -4.25
CA ASP A 112 -14.89 7.91 -5.23
C ASP A 112 -15.31 8.41 -6.62
N ALA A 113 -16.60 8.28 -6.98
CA ALA A 113 -17.12 8.86 -8.23
C ALA A 113 -17.13 10.40 -8.21
N ALA A 114 -17.23 11.02 -7.04
CA ALA A 114 -17.15 12.46 -6.85
C ALA A 114 -15.73 12.93 -6.47
N HIS A 115 -15.02 12.14 -5.66
CA HIS A 115 -13.75 12.52 -5.06
C HIS A 115 -12.83 11.32 -4.78
N ALA A 116 -12.13 10.81 -5.80
CA ALA A 116 -11.05 9.86 -5.58
C ALA A 116 -9.82 10.57 -4.99
N VAL A 117 -9.37 10.11 -3.82
CA VAL A 117 -8.22 10.67 -3.11
C VAL A 117 -7.15 9.60 -2.93
N VAL A 118 -5.89 10.03 -2.94
CA VAL A 118 -4.77 9.15 -2.62
C VAL A 118 -4.87 8.62 -1.18
N PRO A 119 -4.55 7.34 -0.91
CA PRO A 119 -4.90 6.66 0.33
C PRO A 119 -4.04 7.04 1.55
N PHE A 120 -3.22 8.09 1.49
CA PHE A 120 -2.26 8.43 2.54
C PHE A 120 -2.89 8.81 3.88
N TYR A 121 -4.15 9.22 3.90
CA TYR A 121 -4.89 9.56 5.14
C TYR A 121 -5.91 8.49 5.56
N GLY A 122 -6.11 7.44 4.77
CA GLY A 122 -7.13 6.41 5.06
C GLY A 122 -8.56 6.96 5.16
N GLN A 123 -8.86 8.11 4.55
CA GLN A 123 -10.16 8.80 4.70
C GLN A 123 -11.13 8.58 3.54
N GLY A 124 -10.73 7.91 2.44
CA GLY A 124 -11.61 7.75 1.27
C GLY A 124 -12.95 7.11 1.60
N MET A 125 -12.95 6.02 2.38
CA MET A 125 -14.18 5.33 2.81
C MET A 125 -14.99 6.11 3.85
N ASN A 126 -14.34 6.96 4.66
CA ASN A 126 -15.02 7.72 5.71
C ASN A 126 -15.68 9.01 5.19
N ALA A 127 -15.30 9.45 3.99
CA ALA A 127 -15.69 10.72 3.37
C ALA A 127 -17.03 10.66 2.62
#